data_AF-A0AAU4U7C1-F1
#
_entry.id   AF-A0AAU4U7C1-F1
#
_cell.length_a   1.000
_cell.length_b   1.000
_cell.length_c   1.000
_cell.angle_alpha   90.00
_cell.angle_beta   90.00
_cell.angle_gamma   90.00
#
_symmetry.space_group_name_H-M   'P 1'
#
loop_
_entity.id
_entity.type
_entity.pdbx_description
1 polymer ?
#
loop_
_entity_poly.entity_id
_entity_poly.type
_entity_poly.pdbx_seq_one_letter_code
_entity_poly.pdbx_strand_id
1 'polypeptide(L)'
;MALKVIGGDVRMVDPAEYDKDIPRVQEHLRKFERAFGKVRGTHKGRPVDEIRQALLEEFESEGLIVWSEVADDAARRIAEEQADEA
;
A
#
# COMPACT_ATOMS: atom_id res chain seq x y z
N MET A 1 -0.08 15.65 -19.39
CA MET A 1 0.07 16.52 -18.21
C MET A 1 0.03 15.65 -16.96
N ALA A 2 0.81 15.97 -15.94
CA ALA A 2 0.84 15.23 -14.68
C ALA A 2 0.43 16.12 -13.51
N LEU A 3 -0.19 15.53 -12.49
CA LEU A 3 -0.56 16.22 -11.25
C LEU A 3 0.47 15.89 -10.17
N LYS A 4 1.02 16.92 -9.51
CA LYS A 4 1.97 16.78 -8.40
C LYS A 4 1.45 17.52 -7.17
N VAL A 5 1.53 16.87 -6.02
CA VAL A 5 1.18 17.45 -4.71
C VAL A 5 2.43 18.05 -4.08
N ILE A 6 2.39 19.34 -3.77
CA ILE A 6 3.48 20.07 -3.13
C ILE A 6 2.93 20.78 -1.89
N GLY A 7 3.25 20.27 -0.70
CA GLY A 7 2.88 20.92 0.56
C GLY A 7 1.37 21.11 0.80
N GLY A 8 0.53 20.24 0.23
CA GLY A 8 -0.94 20.32 0.32
C GLY A 8 -1.64 20.98 -0.87
N ASP A 9 -0.88 21.55 -1.82
CA ASP A 9 -1.40 22.19 -3.03
C ASP A 9 -1.20 21.26 -4.25
N VAL A 10 -2.23 21.13 -5.10
CA VAL A 10 -2.20 20.26 -6.28
C VAL A 10 -1.90 21.10 -7.51
N ARG A 11 -0.74 20.91 -8.13
CA ARG A 11 -0.31 21.67 -9.31
C ARG A 11 -0.23 20.81 -10.55
N MET A 12 -0.59 21.40 -11.69
CA MET A 12 -0.22 20.85 -12.99
C MET A 12 1.28 21.03 -13.16
N VAL A 13 1.97 19.92 -13.36
CA VAL A 13 3.39 19.91 -13.69
C VAL A 13 3.60 19.32 -15.08
N ASP A 14 4.70 19.72 -15.69
CA ASP A 14 5.19 19.09 -16.90
C ASP A 14 5.38 17.59 -16.62
N PRO A 15 4.86 16.68 -17.46
CA PRO A 15 5.09 15.24 -17.31
C PRO A 15 6.57 14.88 -17.15
N ALA A 16 7.50 15.60 -17.81
CA ALA A 16 8.94 15.36 -17.68
C ALA A 16 9.49 15.70 -16.28
N GLU A 17 8.78 16.51 -15.50
CA GLU A 17 9.12 16.81 -14.11
C GLU A 17 8.60 15.72 -13.14
N TYR A 18 7.45 15.11 -13.47
CA TYR A 18 6.96 13.92 -12.77
C TYR A 18 7.85 12.70 -13.02
N ASP A 19 8.43 12.57 -14.22
CA ASP A 19 9.36 11.48 -14.55
C ASP A 19 10.57 11.43 -13.61
N LYS A 20 10.99 12.59 -13.06
CA LYS A 20 12.07 12.66 -12.08
C LYS A 20 11.68 12.08 -10.72
N ASP A 21 10.39 12.02 -10.41
CA ASP A 21 9.87 11.43 -9.17
C ASP A 21 9.58 9.93 -9.33
N ILE A 22 9.57 9.38 -10.55
CA ILE A 22 9.31 7.95 -10.80
C ILE A 22 10.17 7.03 -9.92
N PRO A 23 11.49 7.24 -9.76
CA PRO A 23 12.29 6.38 -8.89
C PRO A 23 11.81 6.37 -7.43
N ARG A 24 11.36 7.51 -6.92
CA ARG A 24 10.82 7.65 -5.57
C ARG A 24 9.46 6.99 -5.43
N VAL A 25 8.59 7.11 -6.45
CA VAL A 25 7.31 6.41 -6.51
C VAL A 25 7.53 4.90 -6.55
N GLN A 26 8.47 4.41 -7.36
CA GLN A 26 8.83 3.00 -7.45
C GLN A 26 9.37 2.46 -6.11
N GLU A 27 10.23 3.21 -5.43
CA GLU A 27 10.69 2.83 -4.09
C GLU A 27 9.53 2.75 -3.09
N HIS A 28 8.62 3.72 -3.12
CA HIS A 28 7.44 3.74 -2.27
C HIS A 28 6.53 2.53 -2.53
N LEU A 29 6.28 2.18 -3.80
CA LEU A 29 5.50 1.01 -4.17
C LEU A 29 6.15 -0.30 -3.71
N ARG A 30 7.49 -0.43 -3.83
CA ARG A 30 8.20 -1.62 -3.34
C ARG A 30 8.06 -1.83 -1.84
N LYS A 31 7.95 -0.77 -1.05
CA LYS A 31 7.68 -0.87 0.39
C LYS A 31 6.31 -1.50 0.67
N PHE A 32 5.29 -1.05 -0.06
CA PHE A 32 3.95 -1.65 0.01
C PHE A 32 3.97 -3.12 -0.43
N GLU A 33 4.61 -3.44 -1.55
CA GLU A 33 4.72 -4.82 -2.05
C GLU A 33 5.36 -5.75 -1.02
N ARG A 34 6.42 -5.30 -0.32
CA ARG A 34 7.05 -6.08 0.74
C ARG A 34 6.12 -6.32 1.92
N ALA A 35 5.43 -5.28 2.40
CA ALA A 35 4.47 -5.40 3.49
C ALA A 35 3.34 -6.38 3.14
N PHE A 36 2.73 -6.21 1.95
CA PHE A 36 1.68 -7.11 1.48
C PHE A 36 2.17 -8.54 1.29
N GLY A 37 3.36 -8.72 0.69
CA GLY A 37 3.94 -10.05 0.48
C GLY A 37 4.17 -10.82 1.77
N LYS A 38 4.68 -10.14 2.81
CA LYS A 38 4.87 -10.74 4.13
C LYS A 38 3.55 -11.14 4.77
N VAL A 39 2.56 -10.24 4.81
CA VAL A 39 1.27 -10.54 5.44
C VAL A 39 0.53 -11.65 4.69
N ARG A 40 0.53 -11.62 3.35
CA ARG A 40 -0.03 -12.72 2.54
C ARG A 40 0.65 -14.05 2.82
N GLY A 41 1.97 -14.08 2.99
CA GLY A 41 2.71 -15.32 3.26
C GLY A 41 2.49 -15.88 4.67
N THR A 42 2.27 -15.02 5.66
CA THR A 42 2.23 -15.40 7.09
C THR A 42 0.83 -15.49 7.68
N HIS A 43 -0.11 -14.69 7.16
CA HIS A 43 -1.47 -14.54 7.68
C HIS A 43 -2.54 -15.03 6.68
N LYS A 44 -2.16 -15.82 5.66
CA LYS A 44 -3.12 -16.48 4.75
C LYS A 44 -4.14 -17.28 5.57
N GLY A 45 -5.43 -17.06 5.32
CA GLY A 45 -6.53 -17.76 5.99
C GLY A 45 -6.84 -17.31 7.43
N ARG A 46 -6.23 -16.22 7.91
CA ARG A 46 -6.54 -15.62 9.21
C ARG A 46 -7.78 -14.70 9.14
N PRO A 47 -8.43 -14.40 10.27
CA PRO A 47 -9.50 -13.40 10.32
C PRO A 47 -9.04 -12.03 9.81
N VAL A 48 -9.99 -11.27 9.22
CA VAL A 48 -9.73 -9.93 8.67
C VAL A 48 -9.08 -9.00 9.70
N ASP A 49 -9.51 -9.06 10.96
CA ASP A 49 -8.95 -8.21 12.02
C ASP A 49 -7.47 -8.53 12.32
N GLU A 50 -7.09 -9.82 12.30
CA GLU A 50 -5.70 -10.24 12.49
C GLU A 50 -4.83 -9.82 11.30
N ILE A 51 -5.34 -9.99 10.06
CA ILE A 51 -4.65 -9.54 8.85
C ILE A 51 -4.46 -8.02 8.86
N ARG A 52 -5.51 -7.28 9.25
CA ARG A 52 -5.49 -5.82 9.36
C ARG A 52 -4.43 -5.36 10.35
N GLN A 53 -4.37 -5.97 11.52
CA GLN A 53 -3.35 -5.63 12.51
C GLN A 53 -1.94 -5.90 11.98
N ALA A 54 -1.71 -7.07 11.37
CA ALA A 54 -0.43 -7.41 10.76
C ALA A 54 -0.03 -6.43 9.64
N LEU A 55 -0.99 -5.98 8.82
CA LEU A 55 -0.73 -4.97 7.79
C LEU A 55 -0.29 -3.64 8.39
N LEU A 56 -0.96 -3.17 9.45
CA LEU A 56 -0.60 -1.92 10.10
C LEU A 56 0.81 -1.97 10.70
N GLU A 57 1.16 -3.08 11.36
CA GLU A 57 2.50 -3.30 11.91
C GLU A 57 3.57 -3.33 10.81
N GLU A 58 3.31 -4.03 9.69
CA GLU A 58 4.25 -4.10 8.57
C GLU A 58 4.40 -2.75 7.84
N PHE A 59 3.31 -2.00 7.66
CA PHE A 59 3.36 -0.65 7.08
C PHE A 59 4.17 0.30 7.97
N GLU A 60 3.97 0.27 9.28
CA GLU A 60 4.77 1.07 10.21
C GLU A 60 6.26 0.68 10.13
N SER A 61 6.57 -0.62 10.04
CA SER A 61 7.95 -1.12 9.93
C SER A 61 8.66 -0.64 8.66
N GLU A 62 7.93 -0.46 7.56
CA GLU A 62 8.45 0.06 6.28
C GLU A 62 8.47 1.61 6.25
N GLY A 63 8.02 2.26 7.32
CA GLY A 63 7.91 3.71 7.45
C GLY A 63 6.79 4.31 6.61
N LEU A 64 5.72 3.55 6.38
CA LEU A 64 4.55 3.96 5.61
C LEU A 64 3.46 4.50 6.53
N ILE A 65 2.97 5.70 6.21
CA ILE A 65 1.76 6.25 6.84
C ILE A 65 0.59 5.89 5.92
N VAL A 66 -0.26 5.00 6.38
CA VAL A 66 -1.38 4.45 5.60
C VAL A 66 -2.68 4.83 6.28
N TRP A 67 -3.69 5.16 5.48
CA TRP A 67 -5.02 5.46 5.97
C TRP A 67 -5.69 4.16 6.43
N SER A 68 -6.48 4.22 7.51
CA SER A 68 -7.13 3.03 8.07
C SER A 68 -7.99 2.31 7.03
N GLU A 69 -8.69 3.05 6.18
CA GLU A 69 -9.54 2.50 5.11
C GLU A 69 -8.74 1.67 4.10
N VAL A 70 -7.49 2.06 3.80
CA VAL A 70 -6.62 1.30 2.89
C VAL A 70 -6.19 -0.02 3.54
N ALA A 71 -5.90 -0.01 4.85
CA ALA A 71 -5.57 -1.22 5.59
C ALA A 71 -6.79 -2.15 5.72
N ASP A 72 -7.98 -1.60 5.91
CA ASP A 72 -9.25 -2.34 6.00
C ASP A 72 -9.57 -3.05 4.68
N ASP A 73 -9.52 -2.32 3.56
CA ASP A 73 -9.79 -2.88 2.24
C ASP A 73 -8.73 -3.91 1.82
N ALA A 74 -7.46 -3.67 2.16
CA ALA A 74 -6.41 -4.64 1.91
C ALA A 74 -6.58 -5.92 2.73
N ALA A 75 -6.97 -5.81 4.00
CA ALA A 75 -7.21 -6.96 4.85
C ALA A 75 -8.38 -7.82 4.33
N ARG A 76 -9.47 -7.18 3.90
CA ARG A 76 -10.59 -7.87 3.24
C ARG A 76 -10.14 -8.61 2.00
N ARG A 77 -9.39 -7.96 1.10
CA ARG A 77 -8.90 -8.60 -0.12
C ARG A 77 -7.99 -9.79 0.14
N ILE A 78 -7.11 -9.72 1.13
CA ILE A 78 -6.23 -10.85 1.49
C ILE A 78 -7.04 -12.00 2.09
N ALA A 79 -8.09 -11.71 2.85
CA ALA A 79 -9.01 -12.72 3.36
C ALA A 79 -9.88 -13.33 2.24
N GLU A 80 -10.34 -12.51 1.28
CA GLU A 80 -11.20 -12.89 0.15
C GLU A 80 -10.46 -13.63 -0.98
N GLU A 81 -9.15 -13.39 -1.18
CA GLU A 81 -8.28 -14.21 -2.05
C GLU A 81 -8.31 -15.71 -1.67
N GLN A 82 -8.95 -16.08 -0.56
CA GLN A 82 -9.25 -17.46 -0.17
C GLN A 82 -10.63 -17.98 -0.56
N ALA A 83 -11.63 -17.11 -0.73
CA ALA A 83 -12.98 -17.52 -1.09
C ALA A 83 -13.05 -18.04 -2.54
N ASP A 84 -12.17 -17.56 -3.42
CA ASP A 84 -12.14 -17.93 -4.84
C ASP A 84 -11.24 -19.16 -5.15
N GLU A 85 -10.44 -19.65 -4.19
CA GLU A 85 -9.60 -20.86 -4.36
C GLU A 85 -10.28 -22.16 -3.82
N ALA A 86 -11.55 -22.11 -3.41
CA ALA A 86 -12.30 -23.23 -2.80
C ALA A 86 -13.34 -23.87 -3.74
#